data_AF-A0A851SIV4-F1
#
_entry.id   AF-A0A851SIV4-F1
#
_cell.length_a   1.000
_cell.length_b   1.000
_cell.length_c   1.000
_cell.angle_alpha   90.00
_cell.angle_beta   90.00
_cell.angle_gamma   90.00
#
_symmetry.space_group_name_H-M   'P 1'
#
loop_
_entity.id
_entity.type
_entity.pdbx_description
1 polymer ?
#
loop_
_entity_poly.entity_id
_entity_poly.type
_entity_poly.pdbx_seq_one_letter_code
_entity_poly.pdbx_strand_id
1 'polypeptide(L)'
;PLGLKEGVLPTQRSSLSNAGGNFFMAGVGFSFIFYWLLMLLVMIIFVLGGNIYMFFCESWRNQQLFQLLDTPGMIPNFNLSELLGLKGDTANFSEIYRQCQQDASLWQTLHLDQSVSLDEFLNISQYTGNISTAFEKMNLTLSPISLLSQSQKDLLLNASRARQPPNFTLTLEQLDQNMTQGSLLDLAAELEQLAEKVGTDVKQDLEDNAQELRQLEKEMQASFSGPLQSLKENIHSVQTGAAQLE
;
A
#
# COMPACT_ATOMS: atom_id res chain seq x y z
N PRO A 1 29.26 50.19 -20.50
CA PRO A 1 28.16 49.21 -20.67
C PRO A 1 27.93 48.91 -22.16
N LEU A 2 28.17 47.66 -22.57
CA LEU A 2 28.27 47.26 -23.98
C LEU A 2 26.98 47.48 -24.78
N GLY A 3 27.03 48.47 -25.67
CA GLY A 3 26.71 48.27 -27.09
C GLY A 3 25.27 47.90 -27.46
N LEU A 4 24.27 48.65 -26.99
CA LEU A 4 22.94 48.64 -27.57
C LEU A 4 22.57 50.06 -28.00
N LYS A 5 22.59 50.33 -29.31
CA LYS A 5 22.05 51.57 -29.87
C LYS A 5 20.53 51.41 -29.95
N GLU A 6 19.77 52.23 -29.24
CA GLU A 6 18.30 52.21 -29.31
C GLU A 6 17.80 53.03 -30.50
N GLY A 7 16.70 52.59 -31.12
CA GLY A 7 16.09 53.25 -32.28
C GLY A 7 16.61 52.81 -33.67
N VAL A 8 17.51 51.82 -33.74
CA VAL A 8 17.99 51.22 -35.00
C VAL A 8 17.47 49.80 -35.20
N LEU A 9 17.37 49.38 -36.47
CA LEU A 9 16.93 48.05 -36.88
C LEU A 9 17.69 46.94 -36.12
N PRO A 10 17.05 45.79 -35.79
CA PRO A 10 17.65 44.73 -34.98
C PRO A 10 19.00 44.20 -35.48
N THR A 11 19.24 44.28 -36.79
CA THR A 11 20.50 43.90 -37.47
C THR A 11 21.67 44.85 -37.19
N GLN A 12 21.43 46.08 -36.71
CA GLN A 12 22.44 47.09 -36.43
C GLN A 12 22.56 47.45 -34.94
N ARG A 13 21.79 46.78 -34.08
CA ARG A 13 21.70 47.09 -32.65
C ARG A 13 22.92 46.63 -31.86
N SER A 14 23.44 45.45 -32.17
CA SER A 14 24.63 44.83 -31.56
C SER A 14 25.15 43.67 -32.43
N SER A 15 26.46 43.38 -32.40
CA SER A 15 27.08 42.29 -33.19
C SER A 15 26.50 40.92 -32.85
N LEU A 16 26.14 40.68 -31.58
CA LEU A 16 25.49 39.43 -31.14
C LEU A 16 24.07 39.29 -31.69
N SER A 17 23.31 40.39 -31.74
CA SER A 17 21.95 40.42 -32.29
C SER A 17 21.96 40.11 -33.79
N ASN A 18 22.90 40.69 -34.54
CA ASN A 18 23.06 40.44 -35.96
C ASN A 18 23.52 39.00 -36.25
N ALA A 19 24.49 38.48 -35.48
CA ALA A 19 24.93 37.09 -35.60
C ALA A 19 23.81 36.09 -35.28
N GLY A 20 23.03 36.33 -34.22
CA GLY A 20 21.88 35.51 -33.86
C GLY A 20 20.77 35.54 -34.92
N GLY A 21 20.47 36.72 -35.48
CA GLY A 21 19.52 36.85 -36.58
C GLY A 21 19.96 36.09 -37.83
N ASN A 22 21.25 36.17 -38.21
CA ASN A 22 21.80 35.42 -39.33
C ASN A 22 21.78 33.91 -39.08
N PHE A 23 22.08 33.45 -37.85
CA PHE A 23 22.02 32.03 -37.51
C PHE A 23 20.58 31.51 -37.54
N PHE A 24 19.61 32.30 -37.08
CA PHE A 24 18.19 31.94 -37.16
C PHE A 24 17.73 31.86 -38.62
N MET A 25 18.08 32.86 -39.44
CA MET A 25 17.76 32.88 -40.88
C MET A 25 18.42 31.70 -41.62
N ALA A 26 19.67 31.37 -41.27
CA ALA A 26 20.38 30.21 -41.80
C ALA A 26 19.77 28.89 -41.32
N GLY A 27 19.31 28.81 -40.07
CA GLY A 27 18.62 27.66 -39.50
C GLY A 27 17.29 27.40 -40.20
N VAL A 28 16.50 28.45 -40.46
CA VAL A 28 15.27 28.34 -41.25
C VAL A 28 15.59 27.85 -42.67
N GLY A 29 16.62 28.41 -43.32
CA GLY A 29 17.07 27.94 -44.63
C GLY A 29 17.50 26.47 -44.63
N PHE A 30 18.26 26.04 -43.60
CA PHE A 30 18.65 24.65 -43.41
C PHE A 30 17.42 23.75 -43.21
N SER A 31 16.46 24.15 -42.37
CA SER A 31 15.22 23.41 -42.18
C SER A 31 14.44 23.24 -43.48
N PHE A 32 14.38 24.25 -44.36
CA PHE A 32 13.75 24.12 -45.68
C PHE A 32 14.52 23.18 -46.62
N ILE A 33 15.85 23.27 -46.67
CA ILE A 33 16.69 22.42 -47.53
C ILE A 33 16.60 20.95 -47.11
N PHE A 34 16.58 20.68 -45.81
CA PHE A 34 16.59 19.33 -45.23
C PHE A 34 15.20 18.84 -44.80
N TYR A 35 14.13 19.61 -45.02
CA TYR A 35 12.75 19.25 -44.62
C TYR A 35 12.34 17.90 -45.20
N TRP A 36 12.61 17.66 -46.47
CA TRP A 36 12.25 16.42 -47.15
C TRP A 36 12.98 15.20 -46.56
N LEU A 37 14.24 15.36 -46.13
CA LEU A 37 15.02 14.31 -45.47
C LEU A 37 14.50 14.01 -44.07
N LEU A 38 14.15 15.05 -43.29
CA LEU A 38 13.56 14.87 -41.96
C LEU A 38 12.18 14.20 -42.05
N MET A 39 11.35 14.59 -43.02
CA MET A 39 10.06 13.95 -43.27
C MET A 39 10.22 12.48 -43.67
N LEU A 40 11.18 12.17 -44.56
CA LEU A 40 11.48 10.81 -44.97
C LEU A 40 11.99 9.97 -43.79
N LEU A 41 12.85 10.51 -42.93
CA LEU A 41 13.34 9.83 -41.74
C LEU A 41 12.19 9.45 -40.79
N VAL A 42 11.31 10.40 -40.48
CA VAL A 42 10.14 10.16 -39.62
C VAL A 42 9.21 9.14 -40.26
N MET A 43 8.99 9.21 -41.58
CA MET A 43 8.17 8.23 -42.30
C MET A 43 8.76 6.82 -42.20
N ILE A 44 10.07 6.64 -42.39
CA ILE A 44 10.72 5.33 -42.26
C ILE A 44 10.56 4.80 -40.83
N ILE A 45 10.83 5.61 -39.80
CA ILE A 45 10.71 5.19 -38.40
C ILE A 45 9.25 4.88 -38.07
N PHE A 46 8.29 5.65 -38.59
CA PHE A 46 6.87 5.41 -38.36
C PHE A 46 6.39 4.12 -39.03
N VAL A 47 6.78 3.89 -40.29
CA VAL A 47 6.43 2.66 -41.01
C VAL A 47 7.10 1.46 -40.34
N LEU A 48 8.41 1.49 -40.09
CA LEU A 48 9.10 0.39 -39.42
C LEU A 48 8.60 0.20 -38.00
N GLY A 49 8.50 1.26 -37.21
CA GLY A 49 8.07 1.22 -35.81
C GLY A 49 6.63 0.76 -35.65
N GLY A 50 5.70 1.26 -36.49
CA GLY A 50 4.30 0.83 -36.47
C GLY A 50 4.13 -0.63 -36.91
N ASN A 51 4.84 -1.06 -37.95
CA ASN A 51 4.81 -2.45 -38.41
C ASN A 51 5.49 -3.40 -37.42
N ILE A 52 6.63 -3.02 -36.83
CA ILE A 52 7.31 -3.80 -35.79
C ILE A 52 6.44 -3.87 -34.55
N TYR A 53 5.81 -2.78 -34.12
CA TYR A 53 4.89 -2.79 -32.98
C TYR A 53 3.73 -3.75 -33.23
N MET A 54 3.08 -3.68 -34.40
CA MET A 54 1.98 -4.59 -34.71
C MET A 54 2.47 -6.04 -34.85
N PHE A 55 3.56 -6.29 -35.57
CA PHE A 55 4.06 -7.64 -35.79
C PHE A 55 4.60 -8.29 -34.52
N PHE A 56 5.37 -7.58 -33.70
CA PHE A 56 5.95 -8.13 -32.48
C PHE A 56 5.01 -8.03 -31.29
N CYS A 57 4.38 -6.89 -31.01
CA CYS A 57 3.55 -6.73 -29.81
C CYS A 57 2.25 -7.55 -29.90
N GLU A 58 1.61 -7.61 -31.07
CA GLU A 58 0.40 -8.41 -31.25
C GLU A 58 0.71 -9.91 -31.29
N SER A 59 1.77 -10.33 -31.98
CA SER A 59 2.15 -11.74 -32.00
C SER A 59 2.70 -12.23 -30.66
N TRP A 60 3.30 -11.34 -29.86
CA TRP A 60 3.69 -11.60 -28.47
C TRP A 60 2.46 -11.75 -27.58
N ARG A 61 1.48 -10.84 -27.69
CA ARG A 61 0.22 -10.91 -26.94
C ARG A 61 -0.62 -12.14 -27.31
N ASN A 62 -0.71 -12.47 -28.59
CA ASN A 62 -1.47 -13.64 -29.07
C ASN A 62 -0.72 -14.97 -28.90
N GLN A 63 0.51 -14.94 -28.35
CA GLN A 63 1.38 -16.11 -28.16
C GLN A 63 1.65 -16.94 -29.42
N GLN A 64 1.38 -16.41 -30.62
CA GLN A 64 1.55 -17.13 -31.89
C GLN A 64 3.03 -17.42 -32.19
N LEU A 65 3.93 -16.51 -31.77
CA LEU A 65 5.38 -16.75 -31.86
C LEU A 65 5.82 -17.87 -30.92
N PHE A 66 5.22 -17.96 -29.73
CA PHE A 66 5.56 -19.00 -28.76
C PHE A 66 5.03 -20.36 -29.16
N GLN A 67 3.84 -20.44 -29.77
CA GLN A 67 3.33 -21.67 -30.38
C GLN A 67 4.24 -22.18 -31.52
N LEU A 68 4.84 -21.27 -32.29
CA LEU A 68 5.81 -21.62 -33.33
C LEU A 68 7.11 -22.18 -32.73
N LEU A 69 7.58 -21.59 -31.62
CA LEU A 69 8.75 -22.07 -30.87
C LEU A 69 8.49 -23.42 -30.19
N ASP A 70 7.26 -23.66 -29.73
CA ASP A 70 6.85 -24.90 -29.08
C ASP A 70 6.59 -26.05 -30.07
N THR A 71 6.47 -25.76 -31.38
CA THR A 71 6.22 -26.80 -32.39
C THR A 71 7.52 -27.52 -32.74
N PRO A 72 7.67 -28.82 -32.37
CA PRO A 72 8.90 -29.56 -32.65
C PRO A 72 9.12 -29.67 -34.16
N GLY A 73 10.30 -29.24 -34.63
CA GLY A 73 10.72 -29.32 -36.03
C GLY A 73 10.66 -28.03 -36.84
N MET A 74 10.09 -26.93 -36.31
CA MET A 74 10.13 -25.61 -36.97
C MET A 74 11.47 -24.89 -36.80
N ILE A 75 12.18 -25.15 -35.69
CA ILE A 75 13.54 -24.64 -35.43
C ILE A 75 14.45 -25.84 -35.13
N PRO A 76 15.47 -26.13 -35.96
CA PRO A 76 16.36 -27.25 -35.72
C PRO A 76 17.18 -27.04 -34.43
N ASN A 77 17.27 -28.08 -33.59
CA ASN A 77 18.01 -28.11 -32.31
C ASN A 77 17.47 -27.23 -31.18
N PHE A 78 16.22 -26.75 -31.23
CA PHE A 78 15.61 -26.07 -30.09
C PHE A 78 14.66 -27.03 -29.36
N ASN A 79 15.10 -27.56 -28.23
CA ASN A 79 14.26 -28.29 -27.29
C ASN A 79 14.43 -27.67 -25.89
N LEU A 80 13.39 -27.00 -25.42
CA LEU A 80 13.38 -26.30 -24.14
C LEU A 80 13.58 -27.27 -22.96
N SER A 81 12.97 -28.45 -23.04
CA SER A 81 13.10 -29.50 -22.01
C SER A 81 14.55 -29.99 -21.89
N GLU A 82 15.25 -30.16 -23.01
CA GLU A 82 16.65 -30.59 -23.02
C GLU A 82 17.59 -29.51 -22.47
N LEU A 83 17.38 -28.25 -22.85
CA LEU A 83 18.17 -27.11 -22.35
C LEU A 83 18.03 -26.91 -20.84
N LEU A 84 16.82 -27.12 -20.31
CA LEU A 84 16.52 -26.96 -18.89
C LEU A 84 16.78 -28.23 -18.07
N GLY A 85 17.21 -29.33 -18.71
CA GLY A 85 17.44 -30.61 -18.03
C GLY A 85 16.17 -31.21 -17.42
N LEU A 86 14.99 -30.84 -17.94
CA LEU A 86 13.70 -31.31 -17.44
C LEU A 86 13.43 -32.71 -17.98
N LYS A 87 13.07 -33.62 -17.06
CA LYS A 87 12.79 -35.01 -17.38
C LYS A 87 11.33 -35.16 -17.85
N GLY A 88 11.02 -34.58 -19.00
CA GLY A 88 9.70 -34.65 -19.64
C GLY A 88 9.63 -33.86 -20.94
N ASP A 89 9.06 -34.45 -21.99
CA ASP A 89 8.87 -33.87 -23.33
C ASP A 89 7.81 -32.74 -23.40
N THR A 90 7.45 -32.12 -22.27
CA THR A 90 6.21 -31.33 -22.15
C THR A 90 6.39 -29.87 -21.76
N ALA A 91 7.62 -29.34 -21.69
CA ALA A 91 7.84 -27.94 -21.33
C ALA A 91 7.52 -27.01 -22.51
N ASN A 92 6.24 -26.67 -22.68
CA ASN A 92 5.77 -25.69 -23.65
C ASN A 92 6.02 -24.27 -23.13
N PHE A 93 6.81 -23.48 -23.84
CA PHE A 93 7.10 -22.08 -23.52
C PHE A 93 5.83 -21.22 -23.47
N SER A 94 4.85 -21.49 -24.34
CA SER A 94 3.55 -20.80 -24.34
C SER A 94 2.78 -21.02 -23.03
N GLU A 95 2.82 -22.24 -22.49
CA GLU A 95 2.18 -22.54 -21.19
C GLU A 95 2.96 -21.89 -20.05
N ILE A 96 4.30 -21.93 -20.09
CA ILE A 96 5.16 -21.26 -19.11
C ILE A 96 4.89 -19.75 -19.07
N TYR A 97 4.81 -19.11 -20.24
CA TYR A 97 4.53 -17.69 -20.35
C TYR A 97 3.14 -17.34 -19.81
N ARG A 98 2.12 -18.16 -20.12
CA ARG A 98 0.75 -17.95 -19.63
C ARG A 98 0.65 -18.08 -18.11
N GLN A 99 1.33 -19.07 -17.54
CA GLN A 99 1.35 -19.27 -16.09
C GLN A 99 2.15 -18.18 -15.37
N CYS A 100 3.24 -17.69 -15.98
CA CYS A 100 3.95 -16.52 -15.48
C CYS A 100 3.07 -15.26 -15.46
N GLN A 101 2.21 -15.07 -16.47
CA GLN A 101 1.23 -13.98 -16.48
C GLN A 101 0.17 -14.13 -15.36
N GLN A 102 -0.04 -15.35 -14.85
CA GLN A 102 -0.99 -15.65 -13.77
C GLN A 102 -0.31 -15.71 -12.39
N ASP A 103 0.90 -15.19 -12.26
CA ASP A 103 1.71 -15.21 -11.02
C ASP A 103 1.94 -16.63 -10.46
N ALA A 104 1.91 -17.65 -11.31
CA ALA A 104 2.20 -19.02 -10.91
C ALA A 104 3.67 -19.19 -10.51
N SER A 105 3.91 -20.06 -9.54
CA SER A 105 5.27 -20.35 -9.10
C SER A 105 6.05 -21.13 -10.15
N LEU A 106 7.34 -20.79 -10.33
CA LEU A 106 8.26 -21.50 -11.22
C LEU A 106 8.26 -23.02 -10.97
N TRP A 107 8.07 -23.43 -9.71
CA TRP A 107 7.98 -24.84 -9.31
C TRP A 107 6.85 -25.58 -10.02
N GLN A 108 5.65 -24.99 -10.05
CA GLN A 108 4.47 -25.55 -10.69
C GLN A 108 4.57 -25.44 -12.20
N THR A 109 5.09 -24.32 -12.69
CA THR A 109 5.15 -24.01 -14.12
C THR A 109 6.12 -24.87 -14.91
N LEU A 110 7.24 -25.25 -14.30
CA LEU A 110 8.22 -26.15 -14.91
C LEU A 110 7.94 -27.63 -14.58
N HIS A 111 6.83 -27.93 -13.88
CA HIS A 111 6.51 -29.27 -13.39
C HIS A 111 7.71 -29.94 -12.69
N LEU A 112 8.44 -29.15 -11.89
CA LEU A 112 9.67 -29.60 -11.24
C LEU A 112 9.40 -30.73 -10.22
N ASP A 113 8.14 -30.89 -9.79
CA ASP A 113 7.66 -32.01 -9.00
C ASP A 113 7.94 -33.37 -9.64
N GLN A 114 7.93 -33.45 -10.97
CA GLN A 114 8.18 -34.70 -11.71
C GLN A 114 9.68 -35.01 -11.82
N SER A 115 10.51 -33.96 -11.79
CA SER A 115 11.97 -34.08 -11.95
C SER A 115 12.70 -34.24 -10.62
N VAL A 116 12.18 -33.63 -9.56
CA VAL A 116 12.77 -33.58 -8.22
C VAL A 116 11.67 -33.90 -7.21
N SER A 117 11.73 -35.11 -6.63
CA SER A 117 10.82 -35.50 -5.56
C SER A 117 11.19 -34.77 -4.27
N LEU A 118 10.50 -33.66 -3.99
CA LEU A 118 10.64 -32.94 -2.72
C LEU A 118 10.27 -33.81 -1.52
N ASP A 119 9.35 -34.76 -1.69
CA ASP A 119 8.96 -35.71 -0.64
C ASP A 119 10.12 -36.60 -0.21
N GLU A 120 11.03 -36.93 -1.12
CA GLU A 120 12.24 -37.70 -0.81
C GLU A 120 13.29 -36.83 -0.08
N PHE A 121 13.50 -35.60 -0.56
CA PHE A 121 14.48 -34.67 0.02
C PHE A 121 14.05 -34.04 1.34
N LEU A 122 12.75 -33.81 1.55
CA LEU A 122 12.20 -33.20 2.77
C LEU A 122 11.64 -34.24 3.74
N ASN A 123 11.97 -35.52 3.53
CA ASN A 123 11.52 -36.57 4.43
C ASN A 123 12.16 -36.40 5.81
N ILE A 124 11.41 -35.78 6.72
CA ILE A 124 11.84 -35.47 8.08
C ILE A 124 12.35 -36.73 8.79
N SER A 125 11.81 -37.92 8.50
CA SER A 125 12.27 -39.17 9.10
C SER A 125 13.76 -39.48 8.86
N GLN A 126 14.32 -39.06 7.72
CA GLN A 126 15.75 -39.23 7.41
C GLN A 126 16.64 -38.32 8.27
N TYR A 127 16.13 -37.15 8.63
CA TYR A 127 16.87 -36.15 9.41
C TYR A 127 16.60 -36.24 10.91
N THR A 128 15.46 -36.80 11.34
CA THR A 128 15.07 -36.96 12.74
C THR A 128 16.11 -37.70 13.56
N GLY A 129 16.74 -38.74 12.99
CA GLY A 129 17.83 -39.45 13.68
C GLY A 129 19.02 -38.54 13.98
N ASN A 130 19.49 -37.78 12.99
CA ASN A 130 20.62 -36.85 13.14
C ASN A 130 20.26 -35.66 14.02
N ILE A 131 19.04 -35.13 13.90
CA ILE A 131 18.52 -34.02 14.71
C ILE A 131 18.40 -34.47 16.17
N SER A 132 17.81 -35.64 16.45
CA SER A 132 17.71 -36.19 17.81
C SER A 132 19.09 -36.42 18.41
N THR A 133 20.03 -36.96 17.63
CA THR A 133 21.41 -37.17 18.09
C THR A 133 22.14 -35.84 18.36
N ALA A 134 21.86 -34.80 17.57
CA ALA A 134 22.40 -33.45 17.78
C ALA A 134 21.78 -32.75 19.00
N PHE A 135 20.47 -32.95 19.23
CA PHE A 135 19.76 -32.45 20.41
C PHE A 135 20.17 -33.18 21.69
N GLU A 136 20.40 -34.49 21.65
CA GLU A 136 20.92 -35.26 22.79
C GLU A 136 22.36 -34.89 23.15
N LYS A 137 23.18 -34.52 22.15
CA LYS A 137 24.54 -34.01 22.37
C LYS A 137 24.56 -32.55 22.83
N MET A 138 23.45 -31.82 22.68
CA MET A 138 23.31 -30.46 23.17
C MET A 138 22.92 -30.47 24.65
N ASN A 139 23.87 -30.18 25.53
CA ASN A 139 23.61 -29.86 26.94
C ASN A 139 22.94 -28.47 27.02
N LEU A 140 21.66 -28.39 26.66
CA LEU A 140 20.86 -27.18 26.87
C LEU A 140 20.58 -27.04 28.38
N THR A 141 21.39 -26.23 29.05
CA THR A 141 21.06 -25.70 30.38
C THR A 141 20.00 -24.62 30.20
N LEU A 142 18.75 -25.04 29.94
CA LEU A 142 17.63 -24.10 30.00
C LEU A 142 17.54 -23.60 31.43
N SER A 143 17.87 -22.32 31.63
CA SER A 143 17.53 -21.63 32.86
C SER A 143 16.02 -21.78 33.08
N PRO A 144 15.56 -22.04 34.31
CA PRO A 144 14.14 -22.19 34.57
C PRO A 144 13.44 -20.90 34.17
N ILE A 145 12.80 -20.92 33.00
CA ILE A 145 11.96 -19.83 32.54
C ILE A 145 10.78 -19.80 33.51
N SER A 146 10.82 -18.84 34.44
CA SER A 146 9.69 -18.57 35.32
C SER A 146 8.63 -17.87 34.49
N LEU A 147 7.85 -18.68 33.77
CA LEU A 147 6.81 -18.24 32.87
C LEU A 147 5.71 -17.48 33.65
N LEU A 148 5.43 -17.95 34.85
CA LEU A 148 4.60 -17.27 35.85
C LEU A 148 5.25 -17.33 37.23
N SER A 149 5.24 -16.18 37.92
CA SER A 149 5.55 -16.08 39.34
C SER A 149 4.45 -16.72 40.21
N GLN A 150 4.79 -17.11 41.44
CA GLN A 150 3.85 -17.74 42.36
C GLN A 150 2.62 -16.86 42.63
N SER A 151 2.80 -15.54 42.75
CA SER A 151 1.72 -14.58 42.92
C SER A 151 0.76 -14.54 41.72
N GLN A 152 1.28 -14.65 40.48
CA GLN A 152 0.44 -14.71 39.28
C GLN A 152 -0.36 -16.01 39.22
N LYS A 153 0.21 -17.14 39.66
CA LYS A 153 -0.51 -18.41 39.78
C LYS A 153 -1.61 -18.34 40.82
N ASP A 154 -1.33 -17.77 41.98
CA ASP A 154 -2.31 -17.61 43.05
C ASP A 154 -3.45 -16.66 42.63
N LEU A 155 -3.12 -15.59 41.89
CA LEU A 155 -4.13 -14.68 41.32
C LEU A 155 -5.04 -15.38 40.31
N LEU A 156 -4.48 -16.17 39.39
CA LEU A 156 -5.25 -16.94 38.42
C LEU A 156 -6.10 -18.03 39.09
N LEU A 157 -5.57 -18.71 40.10
CA LEU A 157 -6.32 -19.69 40.90
C LEU A 157 -7.45 -19.04 41.70
N ASN A 158 -7.23 -17.82 42.20
CA ASN A 158 -8.26 -17.08 42.90
C ASN A 158 -9.34 -16.59 41.93
N ALA A 159 -8.96 -16.06 40.77
CA ALA A 159 -9.87 -15.67 39.71
C ALA A 159 -10.69 -16.85 39.18
N SER A 160 -10.08 -18.04 39.04
CA SER A 160 -10.81 -19.25 38.62
C SER A 160 -11.76 -19.78 39.69
N ARG A 161 -11.53 -19.47 40.97
CA ARG A 161 -12.38 -19.89 42.10
C ARG A 161 -13.47 -18.87 42.43
N ALA A 162 -13.22 -17.60 42.16
CA ALA A 162 -14.20 -16.53 42.23
C ALA A 162 -15.22 -16.73 41.11
N ARG A 163 -16.28 -17.50 41.40
CA ARG A 163 -17.44 -17.70 40.52
C ARG A 163 -18.30 -16.44 40.35
N GLN A 164 -17.92 -15.33 40.98
CA GLN A 164 -18.71 -14.12 40.96
C GLN A 164 -18.34 -13.30 39.71
N PRO A 165 -19.31 -12.98 38.84
CA PRO A 165 -19.06 -12.10 37.72
C PRO A 165 -18.59 -10.72 38.23
N PRO A 166 -17.67 -10.05 37.51
CA PRO A 166 -17.27 -8.70 37.86
C PRO A 166 -18.50 -7.77 37.86
N ASN A 167 -18.70 -7.04 38.96
CA ASN A 167 -19.82 -6.12 39.11
C ASN A 167 -19.44 -4.74 38.53
N PHE A 168 -19.99 -4.42 37.36
CA PHE A 168 -19.78 -3.14 36.68
C PHE A 168 -20.90 -2.12 36.93
N THR A 169 -21.79 -2.34 37.91
CA THR A 169 -22.97 -1.48 38.15
C THR A 169 -22.57 -0.02 38.37
N LEU A 170 -21.56 0.23 39.21
CA LEU A 170 -21.08 1.59 39.49
C LEU A 170 -20.45 2.25 38.25
N THR A 171 -19.78 1.47 37.42
CA THR A 171 -19.17 1.96 36.18
C THR A 171 -20.22 2.33 35.16
N LEU A 172 -21.28 1.52 35.02
CA LEU A 172 -22.44 1.83 34.18
C LEU A 172 -23.17 3.09 34.65
N GLU A 173 -23.36 3.25 35.96
CA GLU A 173 -23.99 4.45 36.53
C GLU A 173 -23.17 5.72 36.27
N GLN A 174 -21.84 5.64 36.33
CA GLN A 174 -20.94 6.75 35.99
C GLN A 174 -20.95 7.07 34.49
N LEU A 175 -21.05 6.05 33.63
CA LEU A 175 -21.12 6.23 32.18
C LEU A 175 -22.42 6.90 31.71
N ASP A 176 -23.51 6.75 32.48
CA ASP A 176 -24.80 7.37 32.19
C ASP A 176 -24.92 8.82 32.69
N GLN A 177 -23.89 9.35 33.37
CA GLN A 177 -23.86 10.76 33.76
C GLN A 177 -23.42 11.65 32.59
N ASN A 178 -23.99 12.86 32.55
CA ASN A 178 -23.57 13.88 31.58
C ASN A 178 -22.08 14.22 31.79
N MET A 179 -21.34 14.37 30.69
CA MET A 179 -19.90 14.67 30.72
C MET A 179 -19.59 16.03 31.38
N THR A 180 -20.58 16.92 31.38
CA THR A 180 -20.50 18.26 31.92
C THR A 180 -21.54 18.47 33.02
N GLN A 181 -21.21 19.30 34.00
CA GLN A 181 -22.06 19.60 35.15
C GLN A 181 -23.36 20.34 34.75
N GLY A 182 -23.40 20.94 33.54
CA GLY A 182 -24.55 21.61 32.95
C GLY A 182 -24.44 21.66 31.42
N SER A 183 -25.54 22.07 30.76
CA SER A 183 -25.63 22.16 29.29
C SER A 183 -24.79 23.32 28.76
N LEU A 184 -23.78 23.03 27.94
CA LEU A 184 -22.98 24.06 27.26
C LEU A 184 -23.85 24.91 26.32
N LEU A 185 -24.92 24.33 25.78
CA LEU A 185 -25.88 25.02 24.92
C LEU A 185 -26.70 26.06 25.70
N ASP A 186 -27.07 25.75 26.93
CA ASP A 186 -27.82 26.68 27.79
C ASP A 186 -26.91 27.84 28.20
N LEU A 187 -25.66 27.55 28.56
CA LEU A 187 -24.66 28.58 28.86
C LEU A 187 -24.38 29.49 27.64
N ALA A 188 -24.29 28.90 26.44
CA ALA A 188 -24.13 29.67 25.21
C ALA A 188 -25.35 30.57 24.93
N ALA A 189 -26.57 30.09 25.18
CA ALA A 189 -27.79 30.89 25.02
C ALA A 189 -27.87 32.03 26.04
N GLU A 190 -27.43 31.81 27.28
CA GLU A 190 -27.35 32.86 28.31
C GLU A 190 -26.33 33.95 27.92
N LEU A 191 -25.17 33.56 27.36
CA LEU A 191 -24.15 34.50 26.88
C LEU A 191 -24.68 35.37 25.72
N GLU A 192 -25.43 34.80 24.78
CA GLU A 192 -26.06 35.57 23.69
C GLU A 192 -27.12 36.55 24.21
N GLN A 193 -27.97 36.12 25.16
CA GLN A 193 -28.94 37.00 25.79
C GLN A 193 -28.29 38.15 26.58
N LEU A 194 -27.11 37.89 27.15
CA LEU A 194 -26.32 38.92 27.83
C LEU A 194 -25.67 39.87 26.82
N ALA A 195 -25.20 39.37 25.67
CA ALA A 195 -24.64 40.17 24.59
C ALA A 195 -25.63 41.20 24.02
N GLU A 196 -26.93 40.85 23.96
CA GLU A 196 -27.99 41.78 23.54
C GLU A 196 -28.23 42.94 24.52
N LYS A 197 -27.85 42.79 25.79
CA LYS A 197 -28.09 43.76 26.88
C LYS A 197 -26.87 44.62 27.20
N VAL A 198 -25.70 44.32 26.65
CA VAL A 198 -24.41 44.95 26.96
C VAL A 198 -23.95 45.86 25.80
N GLY A 199 -23.05 46.80 26.09
CA GLY A 199 -22.47 47.72 25.10
C GLY A 199 -21.63 47.01 24.02
N THR A 200 -21.40 47.69 22.90
CA THR A 200 -20.77 47.14 21.68
C THR A 200 -19.36 46.58 21.87
N ASP A 201 -18.64 47.02 22.91
CA ASP A 201 -17.25 46.61 23.18
C ASP A 201 -17.13 45.15 23.65
N VAL A 202 -18.11 44.66 24.44
CA VAL A 202 -18.08 43.29 25.01
C VAL A 202 -19.04 42.34 24.26
N LYS A 203 -19.89 42.90 23.41
CA LYS A 203 -20.89 42.13 22.66
C LYS A 203 -20.24 41.06 21.77
N GLN A 204 -19.21 41.43 21.03
CA GLN A 204 -18.51 40.52 20.12
C GLN A 204 -17.86 39.36 20.88
N ASP A 205 -17.18 39.66 21.99
CA ASP A 205 -16.54 38.64 22.82
C ASP A 205 -17.55 37.63 23.38
N LEU A 206 -18.74 38.09 23.82
CA LEU A 206 -19.78 37.18 24.33
C LEU A 206 -20.36 36.29 23.23
N GLU A 207 -20.58 36.83 22.03
CA GLU A 207 -21.04 36.07 20.87
C GLU A 207 -20.00 35.03 20.41
N ASP A 208 -18.72 35.40 20.39
CA ASP A 208 -17.61 34.52 20.03
C ASP A 208 -17.47 33.37 21.06
N ASN A 209 -17.53 33.66 22.36
CA ASN A 209 -17.52 32.63 23.41
C ASN A 209 -18.74 31.70 23.36
N ALA A 210 -19.92 32.22 23.05
CA ALA A 210 -21.12 31.40 22.86
C ALA A 210 -20.97 30.45 21.65
N GLN A 211 -20.33 30.91 20.58
CA GLN A 211 -20.02 30.08 19.42
C GLN A 211 -18.99 29.00 19.76
N GLU A 212 -17.93 29.33 20.50
CA GLU A 212 -16.92 28.37 20.96
C GLU A 212 -17.54 27.27 21.83
N LEU A 213 -18.44 27.61 22.76
CA LEU A 213 -19.15 26.62 23.59
C LEU A 213 -19.98 25.64 22.75
N ARG A 214 -20.66 26.13 21.71
CA ARG A 214 -21.42 25.27 20.79
C ARG A 214 -20.52 24.39 19.93
N GLN A 215 -19.34 24.87 19.57
CA GLN A 215 -18.36 24.07 18.86
C GLN A 215 -17.78 22.98 19.77
N LEU A 216 -17.45 23.32 21.01
CA LEU A 216 -16.95 22.38 22.01
C LEU A 216 -17.97 21.26 22.30
N GLU A 217 -19.25 21.59 22.41
CA GLU A 217 -20.33 20.60 22.57
C GLU A 217 -20.37 19.62 21.38
N LYS A 218 -20.26 20.13 20.15
CA LYS A 218 -20.24 19.30 18.94
C LYS A 218 -19.02 18.39 18.87
N GLU A 219 -17.84 18.91 19.21
CA GLU A 219 -16.60 18.14 19.23
C GLU A 219 -16.62 17.07 20.32
N MET A 220 -17.14 17.40 21.50
CA MET A 220 -17.29 16.46 22.61
C MET A 220 -18.27 15.33 22.25
N GLN A 221 -19.43 15.66 21.69
CA GLN A 221 -20.39 14.68 21.22
C GLN A 221 -19.77 13.79 20.13
N ALA A 222 -19.09 14.37 19.13
CA ALA A 222 -18.48 13.61 18.04
C ALA A 222 -17.34 12.68 18.52
N SER A 223 -16.54 13.12 19.48
CA SER A 223 -15.37 12.37 19.97
C SER A 223 -15.74 11.30 21.00
N PHE A 224 -16.72 11.54 21.87
CA PHE A 224 -16.99 10.68 23.02
C PHE A 224 -18.25 9.83 22.91
N SER A 225 -19.25 10.23 22.11
CA SER A 225 -20.52 9.46 22.03
C SER A 225 -20.31 8.04 21.52
N GLY A 226 -19.47 7.86 20.50
CA GLY A 226 -19.16 6.55 19.93
C GLY A 226 -18.41 5.64 20.91
N PRO A 227 -17.26 6.07 21.45
CA PRO A 227 -16.51 5.30 22.44
C PRO A 227 -17.30 4.97 23.71
N LEU A 228 -18.12 5.90 24.24
CA LEU A 228 -18.96 5.67 25.41
C LEU A 228 -20.02 4.59 25.13
N GLN A 229 -20.69 4.68 23.98
CA GLN A 229 -21.67 3.69 23.56
C GLN A 229 -21.03 2.30 23.40
N SER A 230 -19.86 2.23 22.75
CA SER A 230 -19.12 0.98 22.58
C SER A 230 -18.67 0.39 23.92
N LEU A 231 -18.20 1.23 24.85
CA LEU A 231 -17.81 0.79 26.19
C LEU A 231 -19.02 0.23 26.97
N LYS A 232 -20.18 0.89 26.89
CA LYS A 232 -21.43 0.42 27.51
C LYS A 232 -21.86 -0.95 26.98
N GLU A 233 -21.83 -1.12 25.66
CA GLU A 233 -22.15 -2.39 25.00
C GLU A 233 -21.17 -3.51 25.38
N ASN A 234 -19.87 -3.21 25.40
CA ASN A 234 -18.85 -4.17 25.81
C ASN A 234 -19.02 -4.61 27.27
N ILE A 235 -19.31 -3.68 28.18
CA ILE A 235 -19.56 -3.99 29.59
C ILE A 235 -20.80 -4.89 29.72
N HIS A 236 -21.89 -4.59 29.02
CA HIS A 236 -23.08 -5.44 29.01
C HIS A 236 -22.80 -6.85 28.45
N SER A 237 -22.01 -6.94 27.37
CA SER A 237 -21.59 -8.21 26.78
C SER A 237 -20.77 -9.05 27.76
N VAL A 238 -19.81 -8.45 28.46
CA VAL A 238 -18.99 -9.13 29.47
C VAL A 238 -19.84 -9.57 30.65
N GLN A 239 -20.74 -8.73 31.14
CA GLN A 239 -21.61 -9.06 32.27
C GLN A 239 -22.58 -10.19 31.93
N THR A 240 -23.12 -10.21 30.71
CA THR A 240 -24.01 -11.27 30.22
C THR A 240 -23.25 -12.58 30.02
N GLY A 241 -22.08 -12.53 29.39
CA GLY A 241 -21.22 -13.70 29.21
C GLY A 241 -20.74 -14.29 30.54
N ALA A 242 -20.42 -13.44 31.51
CA ALA A 242 -20.03 -13.88 32.84
C ALA A 242 -21.20 -14.51 33.63
N ALA A 243 -22.43 -14.00 33.47
CA ALA A 243 -23.62 -14.59 34.08
C ALA A 243 -24.03 -15.94 33.44
N GLN A 244 -23.63 -16.21 32.20
CA GLN A 244 -23.87 -17.50 31.54
C GLN A 244 -22.86 -18.60 31.93
N LEU A 245 -21.79 -18.23 32.65
CA LEU A 245 -20.77 -19.15 33.16
C LEU A 245 -21.06 -19.63 34.59
N GLU A 246 -22.14 -19.16 35.23
CA GLU A 246 -22.73 -19.72 36.45
C GLU A 246 -23.59 -20.96 36.15
#